data_AF-A0A0W7WL53-F1
#
_entry.id   AF-A0A0W7WL53-F1
#
_cell.length_a   1.000
_cell.length_b   1.000
_cell.length_c   1.000
_cell.angle_alpha   90.00
_cell.angle_beta   90.00
_cell.angle_gamma   90.00
#
_symmetry.space_group_name_H-M   'P 1'
#
loop_
_entity.id
_entity.type
_entity.pdbx_description
1 polymer ?
#
loop_
_entity_poly.entity_id
_entity_poly.type
_entity_poly.pdbx_seq_one_letter_code
_entity_poly.pdbx_strand_id
1 'polypeptide(L)'
;MTEKRAGRPPKYTEAQVLAGIEIVERNGETPTGDTVKRAMCTQLDVAGGINAQSLDKEVQRLLEQREQQRRENLIGALPADARDAVKEIGALVEAAVLGHLGEQYGSLTVLSGKMVAELKTDLGNQREQIRELLNRIDSKDAEIADLEGKNHDLKQRLDARDTEVATLKARLSELERDEDFRARMIEVMKETLRYHATSDEKSPPVRA
;
A
#
# COMPACT_ATOMS: atom_id res chain seq x y z
N MET A 1 -19.84 -17.88 42.83
CA MET A 1 -19.57 -16.45 43.11
C MET A 1 -20.89 -15.80 43.48
N THR A 2 -21.31 -15.88 44.74
CA THR A 2 -22.62 -15.43 45.21
C THR A 2 -22.57 -13.96 45.63
N GLU A 3 -23.43 -13.16 45.00
CA GLU A 3 -23.51 -11.70 45.13
C GLU A 3 -23.73 -11.24 46.58
N LYS A 4 -22.92 -10.28 47.02
CA LYS A 4 -23.20 -9.44 48.18
C LYS A 4 -24.18 -8.33 47.77
N ARG A 5 -25.45 -8.43 48.14
CA ARG A 5 -26.37 -7.28 48.19
C ARG A 5 -26.57 -6.89 49.66
N ALA A 6 -25.69 -6.04 50.16
CA ALA A 6 -25.84 -5.37 51.45
C ALA A 6 -26.87 -4.23 51.30
N GLY A 7 -28.15 -4.60 51.30
CA GLY A 7 -29.27 -3.68 51.38
C GLY A 7 -30.21 -4.15 52.48
N ARG A 8 -30.90 -3.22 53.15
CA ARG A 8 -31.96 -3.55 54.11
C ARG A 8 -32.93 -4.55 53.44
N PRO A 9 -33.28 -5.68 54.09
CA PRO A 9 -34.16 -6.68 53.49
C PRO A 9 -35.44 -6.00 52.95
N PRO A 10 -35.90 -6.37 51.75
CA PRO A 10 -37.17 -5.89 51.23
C PRO A 10 -38.26 -6.15 52.27
N LYS A 11 -39.12 -5.15 52.52
CA LYS A 11 -40.22 -5.27 53.50
C LYS A 11 -41.38 -6.14 52.99
N TYR A 12 -41.16 -6.86 51.90
CA TYR A 12 -42.13 -7.67 51.20
C TYR A 12 -41.47 -8.95 50.70
N THR A 13 -42.27 -10.01 50.58
CA THR A 13 -41.88 -11.30 50.02
C THR A 13 -42.38 -11.43 48.57
N GLU A 14 -41.75 -12.28 47.78
CA GLU A 14 -42.17 -12.58 46.40
C GLU A 14 -43.63 -13.03 46.32
N ALA A 15 -44.08 -13.86 47.27
CA ALA A 15 -45.48 -14.28 47.39
C ALA A 15 -46.45 -13.11 47.62
N GLN A 16 -46.04 -12.09 48.38
CA GLN A 16 -46.84 -10.87 48.57
C GLN A 16 -46.87 -9.98 47.33
N VAL A 17 -45.80 -9.96 46.54
CA VAL A 17 -45.78 -9.26 45.24
C VAL A 17 -46.70 -9.96 44.24
N LEU A 18 -46.65 -11.29 44.17
CA LEU A 18 -47.56 -12.09 43.33
C LEU A 18 -49.03 -11.89 43.73
N ALA A 19 -49.36 -11.98 45.02
CA ALA A 19 -50.71 -11.70 45.51
C ALA A 19 -51.14 -10.26 45.20
N GLY A 20 -50.23 -9.30 45.30
CA GLY A 20 -50.46 -7.91 44.90
C GLY A 20 -50.75 -7.75 43.40
N ILE A 21 -49.99 -8.43 42.54
CA ILE A 21 -50.22 -8.48 41.09
C ILE A 21 -51.61 -9.04 40.79
N GLU A 22 -52.00 -10.16 41.40
CA GLU A 22 -53.32 -10.77 41.20
C GLU A 22 -54.48 -9.85 41.62
N ILE A 23 -54.32 -9.11 42.72
CA ILE A 23 -55.30 -8.14 43.17
C ILE A 23 -55.46 -7.03 42.15
N VAL A 24 -54.36 -6.49 41.64
CA VAL A 24 -54.35 -5.40 40.65
C VAL A 24 -55.01 -5.87 39.35
N GLU A 25 -54.66 -7.06 38.86
CA GLU A 25 -55.25 -7.66 37.67
C GLU A 25 -56.76 -7.93 37.83
N ARG A 26 -57.20 -8.41 39.01
CA ARG A 26 -58.63 -8.65 39.31
C ARG A 26 -59.44 -7.34 39.28
N ASN A 27 -58.81 -6.23 39.60
CA ASN A 27 -59.42 -4.90 39.54
C ASN A 27 -59.37 -4.29 38.13
N GLY A 28 -58.78 -4.99 37.14
CA GLY A 28 -58.63 -4.51 35.76
C GLY A 28 -57.54 -3.45 35.57
N GLU A 29 -56.67 -3.27 36.56
CA GLU A 29 -55.54 -2.35 36.51
C GLU A 29 -54.28 -3.04 35.97
N THR A 30 -53.34 -2.28 35.42
CA THR A 30 -52.04 -2.82 35.00
C THR A 30 -51.13 -3.00 36.23
N PRO A 31 -50.57 -4.19 36.47
CA PRO A 31 -49.62 -4.42 37.55
C PRO A 31 -48.30 -3.67 37.29
N THR A 32 -48.11 -2.58 38.02
CA THR A 32 -46.89 -1.76 38.08
C THR A 32 -46.45 -1.64 39.53
N GLY A 33 -45.23 -1.18 39.79
CA GLY A 33 -44.73 -0.99 41.16
C GLY A 33 -45.66 -0.14 42.03
N ASP A 34 -46.33 0.87 41.48
CA ASP A 34 -47.24 1.75 42.23
C ASP A 34 -48.62 1.13 42.50
N THR A 35 -49.22 0.46 41.51
CA THR A 35 -50.54 -0.20 41.67
C THR A 35 -50.41 -1.42 42.58
N VAL A 36 -49.34 -2.19 42.43
CA VAL A 36 -49.03 -3.35 43.27
C VAL A 36 -48.69 -2.91 44.68
N LYS A 37 -47.90 -1.83 44.87
CA LYS A 37 -47.67 -1.24 46.19
C LYS A 37 -48.98 -0.87 46.88
N ARG A 38 -49.90 -0.20 46.17
CA ARG A 38 -51.20 0.22 46.71
C ARG A 38 -52.07 -0.98 47.13
N ALA A 39 -52.11 -2.02 46.29
CA ALA A 39 -52.82 -3.26 46.57
C ALA A 39 -52.24 -3.98 47.79
N MET A 40 -50.91 -4.10 47.88
CA MET A 40 -50.22 -4.74 48.99
C MET A 40 -50.41 -3.99 50.32
N CYS A 41 -50.39 -2.66 50.31
CA CYS A 41 -50.58 -1.87 51.53
C CYS A 41 -52.03 -1.89 52.02
N THR A 42 -53.00 -1.91 51.11
CA THR A 42 -54.43 -1.82 51.45
C THR A 42 -55.03 -3.18 51.81
N GLN A 43 -54.59 -4.25 51.15
CA GLN A 43 -55.26 -5.56 51.20
C GLN A 43 -54.39 -6.68 51.79
N LEU A 44 -53.07 -6.50 51.91
CA LEU A 44 -52.14 -7.52 52.40
C LEU A 44 -51.35 -7.09 53.66
N ASP A 45 -51.74 -5.97 54.28
CA ASP A 45 -51.13 -5.38 55.49
C ASP A 45 -49.61 -5.21 55.42
N VAL A 46 -49.08 -4.91 54.21
CA VAL A 46 -47.65 -4.68 54.01
C VAL A 46 -47.29 -3.23 54.33
N ALA A 47 -46.23 -3.02 55.12
CA ALA A 47 -45.82 -1.69 55.57
C ALA A 47 -45.55 -0.71 54.42
N GLY A 48 -46.23 0.44 54.39
CA GLY A 48 -46.24 1.43 53.29
C GLY A 48 -44.90 2.07 52.89
N GLY A 49 -43.82 1.82 53.65
CA GLY A 49 -42.46 2.30 53.34
C GLY A 49 -41.73 1.54 52.23
N ILE A 50 -42.45 0.88 51.30
CA ILE A 50 -41.89 0.18 50.15
C ILE A 50 -41.42 1.20 49.10
N ASN A 51 -40.22 1.01 48.55
CA ASN A 51 -39.77 1.78 47.38
C ASN A 51 -40.47 1.25 46.12
N ALA A 52 -41.31 2.08 45.50
CA ALA A 52 -42.06 1.72 44.30
C ALA A 52 -41.16 1.32 43.12
N GLN A 53 -40.00 1.95 42.94
CA GLN A 53 -39.07 1.61 41.86
C GLN A 53 -38.41 0.24 42.04
N SER A 54 -38.12 -0.15 43.29
CA SER A 54 -37.58 -1.48 43.58
C SER A 54 -38.63 -2.56 43.45
N LEU A 55 -39.88 -2.24 43.81
CA LEU A 55 -41.02 -3.14 43.61
C LEU A 55 -41.38 -3.29 42.13
N ASP A 56 -41.29 -2.22 41.33
CA ASP A 56 -41.59 -2.26 39.89
C ASP A 56 -40.69 -3.25 39.14
N LYS A 57 -39.38 -3.25 39.45
CA LYS A 57 -38.44 -4.25 38.89
C LYS A 57 -38.82 -5.68 39.26
N GLU A 58 -39.26 -5.90 40.49
CA GLU A 58 -39.68 -7.23 40.95
C GLU A 58 -41.00 -7.65 40.29
N VAL A 59 -41.94 -6.72 40.13
CA VAL A 59 -43.20 -6.94 39.40
C VAL A 59 -42.92 -7.28 37.94
N GLN A 60 -42.05 -6.54 37.25
CA GLN A 60 -41.66 -6.83 35.86
C GLN A 60 -41.02 -8.22 35.72
N ARG A 61 -40.05 -8.56 36.58
CA ARG A 61 -39.40 -9.88 36.59
C ARG A 61 -40.43 -11.01 36.74
N LEU A 62 -41.39 -10.86 37.65
CA LEU A 62 -42.43 -11.87 37.90
C LEU A 62 -43.42 -12.00 36.75
N LEU A 63 -43.79 -10.88 36.12
CA LEU A 63 -44.65 -10.88 34.94
C LEU A 63 -43.94 -11.55 33.75
N GLU A 64 -42.67 -11.24 33.50
CA GLU A 64 -41.84 -11.90 32.47
C GLU A 64 -41.73 -13.41 32.72
N GLN A 65 -41.48 -13.81 33.97
CA GLN A 65 -41.42 -15.23 34.35
C GLN A 65 -42.77 -15.93 34.14
N ARG A 66 -43.89 -15.30 34.51
CA ARG A 66 -45.24 -15.84 34.28
C ARG A 66 -45.56 -15.96 32.79
N GLU A 67 -45.16 -14.98 31.99
CA GLU A 67 -45.34 -15.02 30.54
C GLU A 67 -44.49 -16.13 29.90
N GLN A 68 -43.23 -16.27 30.31
CA GLN A 68 -42.36 -17.35 29.85
C GLN A 68 -42.95 -18.73 30.20
N GLN A 69 -43.39 -18.93 31.45
CA GLN A 69 -44.05 -20.16 31.86
C GLN A 69 -45.32 -20.42 31.04
N ARG A 70 -46.11 -19.37 30.75
CA ARG A 70 -47.30 -19.49 29.90
C ARG A 70 -46.92 -19.91 28.49
N ARG A 71 -45.86 -19.35 27.90
CA ARG A 71 -45.35 -19.74 26.58
C ARG A 71 -44.90 -21.19 26.57
N GLU A 72 -44.14 -21.62 27.57
CA GLU A 72 -43.69 -23.01 27.71
C GLU A 72 -44.87 -23.98 27.87
N ASN A 73 -45.87 -23.62 28.67
CA ASN A 73 -47.08 -24.41 28.82
C ASN A 73 -47.87 -24.51 27.50
N LEU A 74 -47.97 -23.40 26.74
CA LEU A 74 -48.62 -23.39 25.44
C LEU A 74 -47.86 -24.26 24.42
N ILE A 75 -46.53 -24.17 24.39
CA ILE A 75 -45.67 -25.02 23.55
C ILE A 75 -45.80 -26.49 23.96
N GLY A 76 -45.81 -26.79 25.26
CA GLY A 76 -45.96 -28.14 25.79
C GLY A 76 -47.35 -28.74 25.53
N ALA A 77 -48.38 -27.90 25.44
CA ALA A 77 -49.74 -28.29 25.10
C ALA A 77 -49.94 -28.61 23.60
N LEU A 78 -48.97 -28.28 22.74
CA LEU A 78 -49.03 -28.66 21.33
C LEU A 78 -48.94 -30.19 21.16
N PRO A 79 -49.68 -30.77 20.20
CA PRO A 79 -49.54 -32.17 19.83
C PRO A 79 -48.08 -32.55 19.53
N ALA A 80 -47.68 -33.78 19.84
CA ALA A 80 -46.34 -34.28 19.55
C ALA A 80 -45.99 -34.13 18.07
N ASP A 81 -46.90 -34.53 17.18
CA ASP A 81 -46.76 -34.44 15.73
C ASP A 81 -46.46 -33.00 15.26
N ALA A 82 -47.10 -32.00 15.86
CA ALA A 82 -46.86 -30.59 15.50
C ALA A 82 -45.46 -30.13 15.93
N ARG A 83 -45.02 -30.52 17.13
CA ARG A 83 -43.67 -30.19 17.63
C ARG A 83 -42.58 -30.90 16.82
N ASP A 84 -42.82 -32.14 16.44
CA ASP A 84 -41.86 -32.91 15.64
C ASP A 84 -41.80 -32.40 14.20
N ALA A 85 -42.93 -32.03 13.60
CA ALA A 85 -42.95 -31.34 12.30
C ALA A 85 -42.15 -30.03 12.31
N VAL A 86 -42.26 -29.22 13.36
CA VAL A 86 -41.45 -27.98 13.49
C VAL A 86 -39.96 -28.30 13.60
N LYS A 87 -39.57 -29.33 14.34
CA LYS A 87 -38.16 -29.76 14.42
C LYS A 87 -37.64 -30.24 13.07
N GLU A 88 -38.44 -31.03 12.35
CA GLU A 88 -38.09 -31.54 11.03
C GLU A 88 -37.92 -30.39 10.04
N ILE A 89 -38.85 -29.44 10.00
CA ILE A 89 -38.72 -28.22 9.20
C ILE A 89 -37.45 -27.45 9.59
N GLY A 90 -37.19 -27.30 10.90
CA GLY A 90 -35.97 -26.66 11.39
C GLY A 90 -34.70 -27.32 10.87
N ALA A 91 -34.63 -28.65 10.94
CA ALA A 91 -33.49 -29.42 10.44
C ALA A 91 -33.34 -29.32 8.91
N LEU A 92 -34.44 -29.32 8.15
CA LEU A 92 -34.42 -29.14 6.70
C LEU A 92 -33.92 -27.74 6.31
N VAL A 93 -34.39 -26.71 7.01
CA VAL A 93 -33.96 -25.32 6.78
C VAL A 93 -32.49 -25.17 7.13
N GLU A 94 -32.05 -25.71 8.28
CA GLU A 94 -30.64 -25.69 8.69
C GLU A 94 -29.75 -26.36 7.64
N ALA A 95 -30.12 -27.57 7.20
CA ALA A 95 -29.38 -28.30 6.17
C ALA A 95 -29.32 -27.53 4.84
N ALA A 96 -30.42 -26.94 4.41
CA ALA A 96 -30.48 -26.15 3.17
C ALA A 96 -29.60 -24.89 3.26
N VAL A 97 -29.65 -24.17 4.38
CA VAL A 97 -28.84 -22.97 4.61
C VAL A 97 -27.36 -23.34 4.66
N LEU A 98 -26.98 -24.35 5.44
CA LEU A 98 -25.58 -24.79 5.54
C LEU A 98 -25.04 -25.32 4.21
N GLY A 99 -25.84 -26.06 3.45
CA GLY A 99 -25.49 -26.52 2.11
C GLY A 99 -25.20 -25.35 1.17
N HIS A 100 -26.13 -24.38 1.10
CA HIS A 100 -25.96 -23.20 0.26
C HIS A 100 -24.72 -22.37 0.64
N LEU A 101 -24.51 -22.11 1.93
CA LEU A 101 -23.33 -21.40 2.41
C LEU A 101 -22.04 -22.18 2.09
N GLY A 102 -22.05 -23.51 2.24
CA GLY A 102 -20.93 -24.38 1.90
C GLY A 102 -20.55 -24.30 0.43
N GLU A 103 -21.54 -24.32 -0.47
CA GLU A 103 -21.33 -24.16 -1.92
C GLU A 103 -20.77 -22.79 -2.27
N GLN A 104 -21.32 -21.72 -1.70
CA GLN A 104 -20.82 -20.36 -1.91
C GLN A 104 -19.38 -20.20 -1.40
N TYR A 105 -19.10 -20.72 -0.21
CA TYR A 105 -17.77 -20.68 0.38
C TYR A 105 -16.75 -21.48 -0.47
N GLY A 106 -17.13 -22.67 -0.93
CA GLY A 106 -16.31 -23.48 -1.83
C GLY A 106 -16.02 -22.75 -3.14
N SER A 107 -17.04 -22.14 -3.76
CA SER A 107 -16.90 -21.35 -4.99
C SER A 107 -15.97 -20.15 -4.79
N LEU A 108 -16.11 -19.42 -3.69
CA LEU A 108 -15.25 -18.29 -3.36
C LEU A 108 -13.80 -18.73 -3.12
N THR A 109 -13.61 -19.86 -2.45
CA THR A 109 -12.27 -20.44 -2.19
C THR A 109 -11.57 -20.80 -3.50
N VAL A 110 -12.28 -21.46 -4.43
CA VAL A 110 -11.74 -21.80 -5.75
C VAL A 110 -11.40 -20.54 -6.55
N LEU A 111 -12.31 -19.55 -6.59
CA LEU A 111 -12.09 -18.29 -7.30
C LEU A 111 -10.89 -17.53 -6.74
N SER A 112 -10.80 -17.41 -5.42
CA SER A 112 -9.69 -16.77 -4.72
C SER A 112 -8.37 -17.50 -5.01
N GLY A 113 -8.37 -18.83 -4.96
CA GLY A 113 -7.20 -19.64 -5.29
C GLY A 113 -6.70 -19.41 -6.73
N LYS A 114 -7.62 -19.35 -7.70
CA LYS A 114 -7.29 -19.04 -9.11
C LYS A 114 -6.68 -17.64 -9.25
N MET A 115 -7.32 -16.62 -8.69
CA MET A 115 -6.84 -15.24 -8.75
C MET A 115 -5.45 -15.08 -8.12
N VAL A 116 -5.19 -15.76 -6.99
CA VAL A 116 -3.87 -15.75 -6.35
C VAL A 116 -2.82 -16.46 -7.23
N ALA A 117 -3.18 -17.56 -7.90
CA ALA A 117 -2.26 -18.27 -8.79
C ALA A 117 -1.91 -17.43 -10.04
N GLU A 118 -2.89 -16.76 -10.63
CA GLU A 118 -2.70 -15.83 -11.75
C GLU A 118 -1.78 -14.68 -11.34
N LEU A 119 -2.08 -13.99 -10.24
CA LEU A 119 -1.25 -12.89 -9.72
C LEU A 119 0.20 -13.32 -9.43
N LYS A 120 0.41 -14.54 -8.92
CA LYS A 120 1.76 -15.10 -8.71
C LYS A 120 2.50 -15.31 -10.03
N THR A 121 1.80 -15.75 -11.06
CA THR A 121 2.36 -15.97 -12.40
C THR A 121 2.74 -14.64 -13.02
N ASP A 122 1.86 -13.65 -12.99
CA ASP A 122 2.11 -12.31 -13.51
C ASP A 122 3.29 -11.63 -12.81
N LEU A 123 3.34 -11.73 -11.48
CA LEU A 123 4.47 -11.22 -10.70
C LEU A 123 5.80 -11.90 -11.08
N GLY A 124 5.76 -13.21 -11.36
CA GLY A 124 6.90 -13.96 -11.86
C GLY A 124 7.39 -13.41 -13.21
N ASN A 125 6.48 -13.27 -14.16
CA ASN A 125 6.76 -12.75 -15.49
C ASN A 125 7.34 -11.32 -15.44
N GLN A 126 6.74 -10.44 -14.63
CA GLN A 126 7.24 -9.06 -14.45
C GLN A 126 8.65 -9.03 -13.86
N ARG A 127 8.95 -9.88 -12.88
CA ARG A 127 10.31 -9.97 -12.30
C ARG A 127 11.33 -10.42 -13.33
N GLU A 128 10.95 -11.33 -14.22
CA GLU A 128 11.83 -11.79 -15.29
C GLU A 128 12.10 -10.69 -16.32
N GLN A 129 11.06 -9.97 -16.75
CA GLN A 129 11.20 -8.80 -17.62
C GLN A 129 12.10 -7.72 -17.01
N ILE A 130 11.96 -7.45 -15.71
CA ILE A 130 12.82 -6.49 -15.00
C ILE A 130 14.28 -6.94 -15.05
N ARG A 131 14.57 -8.22 -14.80
CA ARG A 131 15.95 -8.74 -14.88
C ARG A 131 16.52 -8.62 -16.28
N GLU A 132 15.74 -8.91 -17.31
CA GLU A 132 16.16 -8.76 -18.70
C GLU A 132 16.49 -7.30 -19.03
N LEU A 133 15.65 -6.37 -18.61
CA LEU A 133 15.89 -4.94 -18.80
C LEU A 133 17.13 -4.45 -18.07
N LEU A 134 17.38 -4.91 -16.84
CA LEU A 134 18.60 -4.58 -16.10
C LEU A 134 19.85 -5.09 -16.82
N ASN A 135 19.85 -6.35 -17.28
CA ASN A 135 20.97 -6.88 -18.07
C ASN A 135 21.23 -6.08 -19.35
N ARG A 136 20.16 -5.60 -20.01
CA ARG A 136 20.27 -4.75 -21.20
C ARG A 136 20.83 -3.37 -20.86
N ILE A 137 20.50 -2.81 -19.70
CA ILE A 137 21.09 -1.55 -19.22
C ILE A 137 22.59 -1.75 -18.98
N ASP A 138 22.97 -2.77 -18.21
CA ASP A 138 24.38 -3.07 -17.91
C ASP A 138 25.22 -3.26 -19.19
N SER A 139 24.67 -3.99 -20.17
CA SER A 139 25.31 -4.17 -21.48
C SER A 139 25.48 -2.85 -22.23
N LYS A 140 24.51 -1.94 -22.15
CA LYS A 140 24.58 -0.63 -22.80
C LYS A 140 25.56 0.31 -22.09
N ASP A 141 25.61 0.28 -20.78
CA ASP A 141 26.56 1.07 -20.00
C ASP A 141 28.01 0.66 -20.31
N ALA A 142 28.25 -0.65 -20.47
CA ALA A 142 29.55 -1.15 -20.91
C ALA A 142 29.91 -0.69 -22.34
N GLU A 143 28.94 -0.71 -23.27
CA GLU A 143 29.14 -0.21 -24.64
C GLU A 143 29.45 1.30 -24.66
N ILE A 144 28.75 2.09 -23.84
CA ILE A 144 29.00 3.53 -23.70
C ILE A 144 30.42 3.77 -23.19
N ALA A 145 30.84 3.05 -22.13
CA ALA A 145 32.18 3.21 -21.57
C ALA A 145 33.30 2.89 -22.59
N ASP A 146 33.11 1.85 -23.41
CA ASP A 146 34.04 1.50 -24.50
C ASP A 146 34.09 2.60 -25.58
N LEU A 147 32.93 3.14 -25.98
CA LEU A 147 32.87 4.24 -26.94
C LEU A 147 33.49 5.53 -26.42
N GLU A 148 33.31 5.85 -25.13
CA GLU A 148 33.95 6.98 -24.47
C GLU A 148 35.48 6.83 -24.46
N GLY A 149 35.98 5.63 -24.15
CA GLY A 149 37.42 5.31 -24.23
C GLY A 149 37.98 5.52 -25.63
N LYS A 150 37.32 4.96 -26.66
CA LYS A 150 37.70 5.17 -28.07
C LYS A 150 37.69 6.64 -28.48
N ASN A 151 36.71 7.41 -28.01
CA ASN A 151 36.62 8.84 -28.29
C ASN A 151 37.79 9.60 -27.68
N HIS A 152 38.16 9.25 -26.43
CA HIS A 152 39.31 9.83 -25.75
C HIS A 152 40.62 9.56 -26.51
N ASP A 153 40.85 8.30 -26.91
CA ASP A 153 42.04 7.91 -27.68
C ASP A 153 42.12 8.63 -29.02
N LEU A 154 40.98 8.77 -29.72
CA LEU A 154 40.92 9.51 -30.98
C LEU A 154 41.23 11.00 -30.80
N LYS A 155 40.75 11.63 -29.72
CA LYS A 155 41.08 13.02 -29.39
C LYS A 155 42.58 13.20 -29.12
N GLN A 156 43.18 12.33 -28.32
CA GLN A 156 44.63 12.38 -28.06
C GLN A 156 45.44 12.24 -29.36
N ARG A 157 45.03 11.33 -30.25
CA ARG A 157 45.68 11.15 -31.55
C ARG A 157 45.51 12.37 -32.45
N LEU A 158 44.35 13.03 -32.42
CA LEU A 158 44.12 14.25 -33.17
C LEU A 158 45.03 15.38 -32.68
N ASP A 159 45.07 15.61 -31.36
CA ASP A 159 45.92 16.63 -30.75
C ASP A 159 47.41 16.39 -31.10
N ALA A 160 47.88 15.14 -31.01
CA ALA A 160 49.24 14.79 -31.39
C ALA A 160 49.53 15.11 -32.87
N ARG A 161 48.59 14.81 -33.78
CA ARG A 161 48.75 15.14 -35.20
C ARG A 161 48.72 16.64 -35.45
N ASP A 162 47.90 17.40 -34.74
CA ASP A 162 47.88 18.86 -34.84
C ASP A 162 49.23 19.47 -34.42
N THR A 163 49.86 18.94 -33.35
CA THR A 163 51.21 19.38 -32.95
C THR A 163 52.29 19.02 -33.99
N GLU A 164 52.19 17.84 -34.62
CA GLU A 164 53.10 17.42 -35.68
C GLU A 164 52.95 18.32 -36.91
N VAL A 165 51.72 18.61 -37.32
CA VAL A 165 51.42 19.54 -38.42
C VAL A 165 51.97 20.94 -38.13
N ALA A 166 51.78 21.46 -36.92
CA ALA A 166 52.32 22.76 -36.53
C ALA A 166 53.86 22.78 -36.62
N THR A 167 54.52 21.71 -36.16
CA THR A 167 55.97 21.55 -36.22
C THR A 167 56.47 21.50 -37.66
N LEU A 168 55.81 20.72 -38.53
CA LEU A 168 56.16 20.62 -39.95
C LEU A 168 55.97 21.96 -40.67
N LYS A 169 54.89 22.70 -40.38
CA LYS A 169 54.68 24.05 -40.93
C LYS A 169 55.79 25.02 -40.52
N ALA A 170 56.20 25.01 -39.26
CA ALA A 170 57.30 25.86 -38.79
C ALA A 170 58.62 25.54 -39.51
N ARG A 171 58.93 24.25 -39.69
CA ARG A 171 60.12 23.79 -40.42
C ARG A 171 60.08 24.17 -41.90
N LEU A 172 58.92 24.08 -42.55
CA LEU A 172 58.75 24.53 -43.93
C LEU A 172 59.04 26.03 -44.05
N SER A 173 58.49 26.86 -43.17
CA SER A 173 58.76 28.30 -43.16
C SER A 173 60.23 28.65 -42.88
N GLU A 174 60.94 27.84 -42.10
CA GLU A 174 62.39 28.00 -41.90
C GLU A 174 63.17 27.67 -43.17
N LEU A 175 62.85 26.56 -43.83
CA LEU A 175 63.48 26.17 -45.09
C LEU A 175 63.23 27.18 -46.22
N GLU A 176 62.02 27.74 -46.31
CA GLU A 176 61.69 28.81 -47.26
C GLU A 176 62.56 30.05 -47.03
N ARG A 177 62.80 30.45 -45.78
CA ARG A 177 63.69 31.59 -45.46
C ARG A 177 65.15 31.31 -45.83
N ASP A 178 65.61 30.09 -45.58
CA ASP A 178 66.97 29.66 -45.95
C ASP A 178 67.16 29.67 -47.47
N GLU A 179 66.16 29.22 -48.22
CA GLU A 179 66.15 29.26 -49.69
C GLU A 179 66.19 30.71 -50.21
N ASP A 180 65.33 31.59 -49.68
CA ASP A 180 65.32 33.01 -50.01
C ASP A 180 66.67 33.67 -49.72
N PHE A 181 67.29 33.36 -48.57
CA PHE A 181 68.60 33.88 -48.20
C PHE A 181 69.69 33.41 -49.19
N ARG A 182 69.69 32.12 -49.54
CA ARG A 182 70.63 31.57 -50.54
C ARG A 182 70.44 32.22 -51.91
N ALA A 183 69.20 32.41 -52.35
CA ALA A 183 68.89 33.08 -53.61
C ALA A 183 69.45 34.51 -53.63
N ARG A 184 69.27 35.28 -52.55
CA ARG A 184 69.85 36.63 -52.41
C ARG A 184 71.38 36.62 -52.43
N MET A 185 72.03 35.69 -51.71
CA MET A 185 73.49 35.58 -51.74
C MET A 185 74.02 35.31 -53.15
N ILE A 186 73.39 34.39 -53.87
CA ILE A 186 73.75 34.10 -55.27
C ILE A 186 73.65 35.36 -56.13
N GLU A 187 72.60 36.16 -55.94
CA GLU A 187 72.44 37.40 -56.71
C GLU A 187 73.52 38.44 -56.40
N VAL A 188 73.85 38.65 -55.12
CA VAL A 188 74.97 39.52 -54.70
C VAL A 188 76.32 39.02 -55.25
N MET A 189 76.54 37.71 -55.25
CA MET A 189 77.74 37.11 -55.86
C MET A 189 77.80 37.35 -57.37
N LYS A 190 76.67 37.25 -58.09
CA LYS A 190 76.62 37.58 -59.52
C LYS A 190 76.91 39.06 -59.76
N GLU A 191 76.37 39.97 -58.95
CA GLU A 191 76.61 41.41 -59.06
C GLU A 191 78.08 41.77 -58.83
N THR A 192 78.69 41.24 -57.76
CA THR A 192 80.11 41.46 -57.46
C THR A 192 81.02 40.93 -58.57
N LEU A 193 80.74 39.73 -59.11
CA LEU A 193 81.46 39.19 -60.26
C LEU A 193 81.32 40.08 -61.51
N ARG A 194 80.13 40.61 -61.81
CA ARG A 194 79.93 41.57 -62.90
C ARG A 194 80.68 42.88 -62.68
N TYR A 195 80.70 43.39 -61.45
CA TYR A 195 81.45 44.61 -61.10
C TYR A 195 82.95 44.41 -61.34
N HIS A 196 83.52 43.30 -60.88
CA HIS A 196 84.94 42.99 -61.13
C HIS A 196 85.24 42.82 -62.63
N ALA A 197 84.40 42.13 -63.39
CA ALA A 197 84.57 41.97 -64.84
C ALA A 197 84.52 43.31 -65.61
N THR A 198 83.73 44.29 -65.15
CA THR A 198 83.62 45.62 -65.78
C THR A 198 84.64 46.65 -65.27
N SER A 199 85.28 46.37 -64.13
CA SER A 199 86.35 47.21 -63.57
C SER A 199 87.69 47.02 -64.29
N ASP A 200 87.95 45.81 -64.81
CA ASP A 200 89.15 45.51 -65.61
C ASP A 200 89.14 46.16 -67.00
N GLU A 201 87.98 46.54 -67.54
CA GLU A 201 87.87 47.27 -68.82
C GLU A 201 88.13 48.79 -68.72
N LYS A 202 88.23 49.36 -67.51
CA LYS A 202 88.39 50.83 -67.30
C LYS A 202 89.79 51.27 -66.84
N SER A 203 90.81 50.42 -66.92
CA SER A 203 92.20 50.89 -66.75
C SER A 203 92.64 51.77 -67.93
N PRO A 204 93.05 53.03 -67.73
CA PRO A 204 93.52 53.87 -68.83
C PRO A 204 94.86 53.34 -69.37
N PRO A 205 95.13 53.45 -70.67
CA PRO A 205 96.40 53.02 -71.23
C PRO A 205 97.52 53.88 -70.62
N VAL A 206 98.44 53.20 -69.92
CA VAL A 206 99.71 53.78 -69.47
C VAL A 206 100.47 54.20 -70.73
N ARG A 207 100.58 55.52 -70.94
CA ARG A 207 101.47 56.10 -71.95
C ARG A 207 102.92 55.77 -71.58
N ALA A 208 103.62 55.08 -72.48
CA ALA A 208 105.07 55.07 -72.59
C ALA A 208 105.43 55.56 -73.99
#